data_AF-A0A094EQD0-F1
#
_entry.id   AF-A0A094EQD0-F1
#
_cell.length_a   1.000
_cell.length_b   1.000
_cell.length_c   1.000
_cell.angle_alpha   90.00
_cell.angle_beta   90.00
_cell.angle_gamma   90.00
#
_symmetry.space_group_name_H-M   'P 1'
#
loop_
_entity.id
_entity.type
_entity.pdbx_description
1 polymer ?
#
loop_
_entity_poly.entity_id
_entity_poly.type
_entity_poly.pdbx_seq_one_letter_code
_entity_poly.pdbx_strand_id
1 'polypeptide(L)'
;MRTVNARRKIDKKDPVEPWQYFDLIGGTSTGGIIAIMLGRLRMTIPECIIAYIKLSKAIFTPKHSRASLTRGVEFLNGDEKLDSEVLEDAIKSQIKASKVSKEDDQILLQDPESPCKV
;
A
#
# COMPACT_ATOMS: atom_id res chain seq x y z
N MET A 1 6.30 13.33 7.53
CA MET A 1 7.35 14.04 6.76
C MET A 1 7.20 15.56 6.65
N ARG A 2 6.03 16.18 6.93
CA ARG A 2 5.84 17.64 6.75
C ARG A 2 6.86 18.50 7.54
N THR A 3 7.05 18.23 8.83
CA THR A 3 8.01 18.96 9.68
C THR A 3 9.46 18.71 9.25
N VAL A 4 9.81 17.45 8.98
CA VAL A 4 11.15 17.06 8.51
C VAL A 4 11.52 17.78 7.21
N ASN A 5 10.66 17.72 6.20
CA ASN A 5 10.93 18.35 4.91
C ASN A 5 10.82 19.89 4.97
N ALA A 6 9.99 20.46 5.86
CA ALA A 6 10.00 21.90 6.12
C ALA A 6 11.35 22.36 6.69
N ARG A 7 11.93 21.60 7.65
CA ARG A 7 13.25 21.92 8.21
C ARG A 7 14.36 21.78 7.18
N ARG A 8 14.35 20.70 6.40
CA ARG A 8 15.32 20.49 5.30
C ARG A 8 15.29 21.60 4.28
N LYS A 9 14.10 22.11 3.94
CA LYS A 9 13.94 23.27 3.06
C LYS A 9 14.61 24.54 3.62
N ILE A 10 14.48 24.80 4.93
CA ILE A 10 15.19 25.91 5.61
C ILE A 10 16.69 25.72 5.51
N ASP A 11 17.16 24.49 5.73
CA ASP A 11 18.58 24.13 5.67
C ASP A 11 19.11 23.94 4.23
N LYS A 12 18.34 24.33 3.19
CA LYS A 12 18.66 24.20 1.75
C LYS A 12 19.01 22.77 1.31
N LYS A 13 18.39 21.76 1.90
CA LYS A 13 18.51 20.35 1.55
C LYS A 13 17.29 19.87 0.78
N ASP A 14 17.48 18.92 -0.12
CA ASP A 14 16.39 18.28 -0.85
C ASP A 14 15.43 17.55 0.11
N PRO A 15 14.12 17.54 -0.20
CA PRO A 15 13.15 16.77 0.56
C PRO A 15 13.50 15.28 0.51
N VAL A 16 13.13 14.57 1.57
CA VAL A 16 13.32 13.12 1.65
C VAL A 16 11.96 12.42 1.74
N GLU A 17 11.90 11.25 1.13
CA GLU A 17 10.77 10.34 1.21
C GLU A 17 10.89 9.39 2.41
N PRO A 18 9.79 8.78 2.89
CA PRO A 18 9.82 7.92 4.08
C PRO A 18 10.89 6.82 4.03
N TRP A 19 11.07 6.14 2.89
CA TRP A 19 12.06 5.07 2.71
C TRP A 19 13.52 5.56 2.77
N GLN A 20 13.78 6.86 2.62
CA GLN A 20 15.11 7.45 2.76
C GLN A 20 15.40 7.92 4.20
N TYR A 21 14.37 7.95 5.05
CA TYR A 21 14.46 8.50 6.40
C TYR A 21 14.33 7.44 7.48
N PHE A 22 13.56 6.37 7.24
CA PHE A 22 13.35 5.28 8.19
C PHE A 22 14.06 4.02 7.70
N ASP A 23 14.89 3.42 8.57
CA ASP A 23 15.55 2.15 8.29
C ASP A 23 14.55 0.98 8.26
N LEU A 24 13.44 1.09 8.99
CA LEU A 24 12.38 0.10 9.05
C LEU A 24 11.00 0.77 9.00
N ILE A 25 10.11 0.24 8.15
CA ILE A 25 8.72 0.65 8.07
C ILE A 25 7.85 -0.60 8.25
N GLY A 26 7.02 -0.60 9.29
CA GLY A 26 6.12 -1.70 9.61
C GLY A 26 4.67 -1.23 9.73
N GLY A 27 3.73 -2.18 9.62
CA GLY A 27 2.31 -1.93 9.80
C GLY A 27 1.47 -3.22 9.73
N THR A 28 0.27 -3.17 10.29
CA THR A 28 -0.68 -4.29 10.33
C THR A 28 -1.96 -3.95 9.56
N SER A 29 -2.58 -4.94 8.91
CA SER A 29 -3.80 -4.75 8.11
C SER A 29 -3.59 -3.64 7.05
N THR A 30 -4.45 -2.63 6.99
CA THR A 30 -4.28 -1.42 6.16
C THR A 30 -2.90 -0.77 6.31
N GLY A 31 -2.37 -0.73 7.54
CA GLY A 31 -1.05 -0.17 7.80
C GLY A 31 0.08 -0.96 7.12
N GLY A 32 -0.08 -2.28 6.97
CA GLY A 32 0.88 -3.13 6.27
C GLY A 32 0.92 -2.86 4.77
N ILE A 33 -0.25 -2.64 4.16
CA ILE A 33 -0.35 -2.25 2.75
C ILE A 33 0.37 -0.91 2.52
N ILE A 34 0.14 0.08 3.40
CA ILE A 34 0.79 1.39 3.33
C ILE A 34 2.31 1.27 3.55
N ALA A 35 2.74 0.42 4.48
CA ALA A 35 4.15 0.16 4.74
C ALA A 35 4.86 -0.39 3.48
N ILE A 36 4.24 -1.33 2.76
CA ILE A 36 4.76 -1.85 1.50
C ILE A 36 4.84 -0.75 0.43
N MET A 37 3.80 0.07 0.28
CA MET A 37 3.77 1.16 -0.71
C MET A 37 4.87 2.21 -0.49
N LEU A 38 5.02 2.69 0.74
CA LEU A 38 6.00 3.74 1.05
C LEU A 38 7.42 3.21 1.18
N GLY A 39 7.59 2.00 1.73
CA GLY A 39 8.89 1.37 1.96
C GLY A 39 9.40 0.63 0.74
N ARG A 40 8.76 -0.50 0.39
CA ARG A 40 9.25 -1.42 -0.65
C ARG A 40 9.03 -0.88 -2.06
N LEU A 41 7.84 -0.33 -2.36
CA LEU A 41 7.55 0.28 -3.67
C LEU A 41 8.16 1.68 -3.82
N ARG A 42 8.70 2.25 -2.74
CA ARG A 42 9.31 3.59 -2.68
C ARG A 42 8.41 4.68 -3.29
N MET A 43 7.10 4.53 -3.17
CA MET A 43 6.14 5.53 -3.64
C MET A 43 6.30 6.82 -2.84
N THR A 44 6.11 7.96 -3.50
CA THR A 44 5.98 9.23 -2.81
C THR A 44 4.70 9.24 -1.98
N ILE A 45 4.64 10.06 -0.92
CA ILE A 45 3.42 10.19 -0.10
C ILE A 45 2.16 10.51 -0.94
N PRO A 46 2.19 11.45 -1.91
CA PRO A 46 1.03 11.73 -2.74
C PRO A 46 0.59 10.54 -3.61
N GLU A 47 1.54 9.83 -4.23
CA GLU A 47 1.25 8.64 -5.03
C GLU A 47 0.61 7.54 -4.17
N CYS A 48 1.15 7.29 -2.98
CA CYS A 48 0.60 6.30 -2.04
C CYS A 48 -0.83 6.62 -1.63
N ILE A 49 -1.17 7.89 -1.36
CA ILE A 49 -2.54 8.29 -1.01
C ILE A 49 -3.50 7.97 -2.16
N ILE A 50 -3.14 8.33 -3.40
CA ILE A 50 -3.97 8.09 -4.58
C ILE A 50 -4.14 6.58 -4.83
N ALA A 51 -3.05 5.82 -4.75
CA ALA A 51 -3.05 4.38 -4.91
C ALA A 51 -3.95 3.70 -3.86
N TYR A 52 -3.79 4.06 -2.59
CA TYR A 52 -4.57 3.50 -1.50
C TYR A 52 -6.07 3.82 -1.63
N ILE A 53 -6.44 5.04 -2.03
CA ILE A 53 -7.86 5.39 -2.26
C ILE A 53 -8.48 4.53 -3.38
N LYS A 54 -7.73 4.25 -4.46
CA LYS A 54 -8.21 3.36 -5.53
C LYS A 54 -8.34 1.92 -5.06
N LEU A 55 -7.30 1.42 -4.37
CA LEU A 55 -7.22 0.07 -3.82
C LEU A 55 -8.34 -0.19 -2.81
N SER A 56 -8.50 0.69 -1.82
CA SER A 56 -9.55 0.60 -0.81
C SER A 56 -10.96 0.62 -1.41
N LYS A 57 -11.20 1.42 -2.45
CA LYS A 57 -12.48 1.37 -3.17
C LYS A 57 -12.69 0.01 -3.83
N ALA A 58 -11.70 -0.54 -4.52
CA ALA A 58 -11.84 -1.84 -5.17
C ALA A 58 -12.12 -2.97 -4.16
N ILE A 59 -11.43 -2.97 -3.02
CA ILE A 59 -11.52 -4.04 -2.02
C ILE A 59 -12.74 -3.90 -1.09
N PHE A 60 -13.08 -2.68 -0.69
CA PHE A 60 -14.13 -2.44 0.31
C PHE A 60 -15.48 -2.01 -0.29
N THR A 61 -15.64 -2.05 -1.62
CA THR A 61 -16.97 -1.82 -2.21
C THR A 61 -17.85 -3.04 -1.95
N PRO A 62 -19.01 -2.88 -1.28
CA PRO A 62 -19.93 -4.00 -1.05
C PRO A 62 -20.41 -4.56 -2.40
N LYS A 63 -20.33 -5.88 -2.59
CA LYS A 63 -20.77 -6.57 -3.82
C LYS A 63 -22.27 -6.36 -4.15
N HIS A 64 -23.11 -5.92 -3.19
CA HIS A 64 -24.55 -5.75 -3.42
C HIS A 64 -25.14 -4.42 -2.91
N SER A 65 -26.05 -3.86 -3.72
CA SER A 65 -26.83 -2.64 -3.45
C SER A 65 -27.58 -2.70 -2.12
N ARG A 66 -27.70 -1.56 -1.43
CA ARG A 66 -28.46 -1.40 -0.17
C ARG A 66 -29.94 -1.79 -0.27
N ALA A 67 -30.45 -2.04 -1.48
CA ALA A 67 -31.82 -2.43 -1.76
C ALA A 67 -32.06 -3.96 -1.86
N SER A 68 -31.02 -4.81 -1.73
CA SER A 68 -31.20 -6.26 -1.82
C SER A 68 -31.79 -6.85 -0.54
N LEU A 69 -32.93 -7.56 -0.67
CA LEU A 69 -33.56 -8.36 0.40
C LEU A 69 -32.67 -9.53 0.91
N THR A 70 -31.54 -9.81 0.27
CA THR A 70 -30.63 -10.91 0.63
C THR A 70 -29.78 -10.66 1.87
N ARG A 71 -29.73 -9.41 2.37
CA ARG A 71 -28.85 -8.99 3.48
C ARG A 71 -29.09 -9.74 4.80
N GLY A 72 -30.32 -10.22 5.04
CA GLY A 72 -30.66 -10.98 6.23
C GLY A 72 -30.16 -12.44 6.19
N VAL A 73 -29.99 -13.00 5.00
CA VAL A 73 -29.56 -14.39 4.79
C VAL A 73 -28.02 -14.47 4.78
N GLU A 74 -27.35 -13.51 4.17
CA GLU A 74 -25.88 -13.50 4.06
C GLU A 74 -25.16 -13.14 5.36
N PHE A 75 -25.78 -12.36 6.26
CA PHE A 75 -25.25 -12.13 7.61
C PHE A 75 -25.10 -13.42 8.43
N LEU A 76 -25.88 -14.46 8.08
CA LEU A 76 -25.80 -15.79 8.68
C LEU A 76 -24.81 -16.70 7.95
N ASN A 77 -24.50 -16.41 6.68
CA ASN A 77 -23.64 -17.25 5.83
C ASN A 77 -22.15 -16.88 5.91
N GLY A 78 -21.78 -15.85 6.67
CA GLY A 78 -20.37 -15.55 6.94
C GLY A 78 -19.58 -15.12 5.71
N ASP A 79 -20.25 -14.52 4.70
CA ASP A 79 -19.59 -14.09 3.47
C ASP A 79 -18.46 -13.10 3.79
N GLU A 80 -17.24 -13.52 3.46
CA GLU A 80 -16.03 -12.78 3.69
C GLU A 80 -16.10 -11.46 2.90
N LYS A 81 -16.10 -10.33 3.62
CA LYS A 81 -16.23 -8.99 3.03
C LYS A 81 -15.06 -8.61 2.10
N LEU A 82 -14.03 -9.44 2.00
CA LEU A 82 -12.79 -9.18 1.29
C LEU A 82 -12.54 -10.30 0.31
N ASP A 83 -12.61 -9.98 -0.97
CA ASP A 83 -12.22 -10.89 -2.02
C ASP A 83 -10.69 -10.89 -2.13
N SER A 84 -10.06 -12.01 -1.75
CA SER A 84 -8.60 -12.14 -1.74
C SER A 84 -8.00 -11.97 -3.13
N GLU A 85 -8.69 -12.39 -4.18
CA GLU A 85 -8.22 -12.28 -5.55
C GLU A 85 -8.19 -10.80 -5.98
N VAL A 86 -9.21 -10.03 -5.61
CA VAL A 86 -9.27 -8.58 -5.88
C VAL A 86 -8.15 -7.83 -5.15
N LEU A 87 -7.86 -8.22 -3.91
CA LEU A 87 -6.75 -7.66 -3.15
C LEU A 87 -5.40 -7.97 -3.82
N GLU A 88 -5.19 -9.23 -4.22
CA GLU A 88 -3.96 -9.68 -4.87
C GLU A 88 -3.72 -8.96 -6.20
N ASP A 89 -4.74 -8.90 -7.08
CA ASP A 89 -4.67 -8.23 -8.36
C ASP A 89 -4.39 -6.74 -8.22
N ALA A 90 -5.03 -6.11 -7.24
CA ALA A 90 -4.83 -4.69 -7.00
C ALA A 90 -3.45 -4.40 -6.41
N ILE A 91 -2.89 -5.28 -5.58
CA ILE A 91 -1.47 -5.21 -5.16
C ILE A 91 -0.56 -5.38 -6.36
N LYS A 92 -0.74 -6.43 -7.18
CA LYS A 92 0.05 -6.68 -8.41
C LYS A 92 0.02 -5.48 -9.36
N SER A 93 -1.13 -4.83 -9.51
CA SER A 93 -1.26 -3.59 -10.30
C SER A 93 -0.39 -2.46 -9.76
N GLN A 94 -0.34 -2.27 -8.43
CA GLN A 94 0.52 -1.25 -7.81
C GLN A 94 2.00 -1.57 -7.93
N ILE A 95 2.38 -2.85 -7.90
CA ILE A 95 3.75 -3.29 -8.14
C ILE A 95 4.21 -2.88 -9.55
N LYS A 96 3.39 -3.18 -10.57
CA LYS A 96 3.65 -2.80 -11.97
C LYS A 96 3.69 -1.30 -12.21
N ALA A 97 2.88 -0.53 -11.47
CA ALA A 97 2.87 0.92 -11.56
C ALA A 97 4.05 1.58 -10.82
N SER A 98 4.72 0.85 -9.92
CA SER A 98 5.85 1.36 -9.15
C SER A 98 7.12 1.47 -10.00
N LYS A 99 8.02 2.37 -9.60
CA LYS A 99 9.31 2.60 -10.29
C LYS A 99 10.33 1.48 -10.04
N VAL A 100 9.97 0.47 -9.24
CA VAL A 100 10.90 -0.53 -8.69
C VAL A 100 10.94 -1.80 -9.54
N SER A 101 9.84 -2.17 -10.20
CA SER A 101 9.79 -3.41 -11.00
C SER A 101 9.64 -3.07 -12.48
N LYS A 102 10.54 -3.61 -13.31
CA LYS A 102 10.33 -3.63 -14.76
C LYS A 102 9.34 -4.73 -15.13
N GLU A 103 9.46 -5.95 -14.62
CA GLU A 103 8.55 -7.07 -14.93
C GLU A 103 8.50 -8.18 -13.84
N ASP A 104 9.28 -8.06 -12.76
CA ASP A 104 9.41 -9.10 -11.71
C ASP A 104 8.78 -8.63 -10.40
N ASP A 105 7.75 -9.34 -9.93
CA ASP A 105 7.04 -9.08 -8.67
C ASP A 105 7.79 -9.62 -7.45
N GLN A 106 8.75 -10.52 -7.64
CA GLN A 106 9.61 -11.04 -6.57
C GLN A 106 10.69 -10.06 -6.12
N ILE A 107 10.94 -8.99 -6.89
CA ILE A 107 11.91 -7.94 -6.51
C ILE A 107 11.57 -7.29 -5.17
N LEU A 108 10.30 -7.37 -4.75
CA LEU A 108 9.83 -6.86 -3.46
C LEU A 108 10.02 -7.84 -2.31
N LEU A 109 10.27 -9.11 -2.60
CA LEU A 109 10.58 -10.14 -1.62
C LEU A 109 12.08 -10.25 -1.32
N GLN A 110 12.92 -9.68 -2.18
CA GLN A 110 14.37 -9.72 -2.04
C GLN A 110 14.90 -8.34 -1.65
N ASP A 111 15.76 -8.26 -0.64
CA ASP A 111 16.54 -7.06 -0.35
C ASP A 111 18.01 -7.32 -0.65
N PRO A 112 18.41 -7.30 -1.94
CA PRO A 112 19.75 -7.74 -2.35
C PRO A 112 20.88 -6.86 -1.81
N GLU A 113 20.56 -5.64 -1.35
CA GLU A 113 21.50 -4.64 -0.79
C GLU A 113 21.22 -4.37 0.70
N SER A 114 20.56 -5.29 1.42
CA SER A 114 20.28 -5.11 2.84
C SER A 114 21.58 -4.98 3.66
N PRO A 115 21.77 -3.90 4.44
CA PRO A 115 22.86 -3.82 5.41
C PRO A 115 22.67 -4.80 6.58
N CYS A 116 21.44 -5.29 6.79
CA CYS A 116 21.16 -6.39 7.70
C CYS A 116 21.49 -7.72 7.01
N LYS A 117 22.64 -8.28 7.38
CA LYS A 117 22.96 -9.70 7.19
C LYS A 117 22.10 -10.50 8.16
N VAL A 118 21.02 -11.10 7.68
CA VAL A 118 20.31 -12.17 8.41
C VAL A 118 20.76 -13.50 7.82
#